data_AF-A0A7W0NDC5-F1
#
_entry.id   AF-A0A7W0NDC5-F1
#
_cell.length_a   1.000
_cell.length_b   1.000
_cell.length_c   1.000
_cell.angle_alpha   90.00
_cell.angle_beta   90.00
_cell.angle_gamma   90.00
#
_symmetry.space_group_name_H-M   'P 1'
#
loop_
_entity.id
_entity.type
_entity.pdbx_description
1 polymer ?
#
loop_
_entity_poly.entity_id
_entity_poly.type
_entity_poly.pdbx_seq_one_letter_code
_entity_poly.pdbx_strand_id
1 'polypeptide(L)'
;MGQRGEGEDLPDQSETPEFRADRTPDPDPDQDHRQDGEGPYPLDAMRERLRPMLGNRPLSVYGVLAAGIAVLLVLLAIIWITATDNDTPEPPVCVNLDVANAQEEILAGRVDRATVLFDPDVVSPDNVRFGPAAVRLDLLDGSCFNLPQGLVGRDVAYQIVGIIDFYNTTTDNQRVRLRYEERGDLPAELFQTPTLPPTLAPASPTAAPPTVFSPPPVASPTRAASPTIRPSATPTPRPPHAHPNSSHPPPN
;
A
#
# COMPACT_ATOMS: atom_id res chain seq x y z
N MET A 1 -22.55 24.35 56.99
CA MET A 1 -22.89 25.25 55.85
C MET A 1 -22.77 24.40 54.59
N GLY A 2 -23.79 24.18 53.74
CA GLY A 2 -25.22 24.43 53.89
C GLY A 2 -25.95 24.45 52.53
N GLN A 3 -26.92 23.52 52.34
CA GLN A 3 -28.07 23.57 51.40
C GLN A 3 -27.79 23.67 49.86
N ARG A 4 -28.31 22.77 48.99
CA ARG A 4 -29.71 22.62 48.45
C ARG A 4 -29.81 23.27 47.05
N GLY A 5 -30.57 22.80 46.05
CA GLY A 5 -31.47 21.64 45.86
C GLY A 5 -31.44 21.25 44.37
N GLU A 6 -32.48 20.88 43.62
CA GLU A 6 -33.84 20.27 43.80
C GLU A 6 -34.39 20.14 42.33
N GLY A 7 -34.97 19.00 41.88
CA GLY A 7 -35.49 18.76 40.50
C GLY A 7 -34.82 17.60 39.74
N GLU A 8 -35.34 16.36 39.62
CA GLU A 8 -36.71 15.84 39.46
C GLU A 8 -37.37 16.15 38.12
N ASP A 9 -37.50 15.13 37.25
CA ASP A 9 -38.80 14.74 36.71
C ASP A 9 -38.75 13.32 36.10
N LEU A 10 -39.70 12.48 36.53
CA LEU A 10 -40.00 11.16 35.97
C LEU A 10 -41.53 11.11 35.83
N PRO A 11 -42.08 10.39 34.85
CA PRO A 11 -43.08 9.42 35.29
C PRO A 11 -42.92 8.03 34.69
N ASP A 12 -43.12 7.06 35.58
CA ASP A 12 -43.50 5.68 35.32
C ASP A 12 -44.96 5.59 34.82
N GLN A 13 -45.32 4.48 34.15
CA GLN A 13 -46.49 3.62 34.48
C GLN A 13 -46.83 2.61 33.38
N SER A 14 -46.52 1.35 33.69
CA SER A 14 -47.45 0.20 33.74
C SER A 14 -48.69 0.05 32.82
N GLU A 15 -48.71 -1.11 32.15
CA GLU A 15 -49.79 -2.14 32.14
C GLU A 15 -51.05 -2.08 31.22
N THR A 16 -51.22 -3.20 30.49
CA THR A 16 -52.40 -3.85 29.85
C THR A 16 -53.64 -4.01 30.76
N PRO A 17 -54.88 -4.44 30.32
CA PRO A 17 -55.23 -5.35 29.19
C PRO A 17 -56.60 -5.02 28.47
N GLU A 18 -57.40 -6.07 28.13
CA GLU A 18 -58.78 -6.14 27.54
C GLU A 18 -58.82 -6.27 25.99
N PHE A 19 -59.26 -7.34 25.30
CA PHE A 19 -60.30 -8.38 25.44
C PHE A 19 -61.58 -8.15 24.59
N ARG A 20 -61.55 -8.75 23.37
CA ARG A 20 -62.61 -9.49 22.67
C ARG A 20 -63.95 -8.80 22.24
N ALA A 21 -64.35 -9.21 21.03
CA ALA A 21 -65.73 -9.50 20.57
C ALA A 21 -66.46 -8.47 19.68
N ASP A 22 -66.65 -8.91 18.43
CA ASP A 22 -67.95 -8.99 17.74
C ASP A 22 -68.63 -7.71 17.22
N ARG A 23 -68.54 -7.54 15.89
CA ARG A 23 -69.72 -7.28 15.04
C ARG A 23 -69.40 -7.39 13.55
N THR A 24 -69.97 -8.40 12.89
CA THR A 24 -70.31 -8.32 11.45
C THR A 24 -71.73 -7.78 11.32
N PRO A 25 -71.99 -6.84 10.41
CA PRO A 25 -73.19 -6.93 9.59
C PRO A 25 -72.83 -7.12 8.11
N ASP A 26 -73.58 -8.00 7.46
CA ASP A 26 -73.57 -8.25 6.01
C ASP A 26 -74.51 -7.23 5.29
N PRO A 27 -74.81 -7.32 3.99
CA PRO A 27 -74.44 -6.30 3.01
C PRO A 27 -75.63 -5.42 2.56
N ASP A 28 -75.33 -4.38 1.76
CA ASP A 28 -76.33 -3.76 0.88
C ASP A 28 -75.70 -3.45 -0.49
N PRO A 29 -76.21 -4.02 -1.60
CA PRO A 29 -75.69 -3.79 -2.94
C PRO A 29 -76.53 -2.76 -3.70
N ASP A 30 -76.02 -1.55 -3.92
CA ASP A 30 -76.33 -0.74 -5.12
C ASP A 30 -75.52 0.57 -5.19
N GLN A 31 -74.48 0.58 -6.03
CA GLN A 31 -74.21 1.73 -6.90
C GLN A 31 -73.21 1.35 -7.99
N ASP A 32 -73.75 0.77 -9.06
CA ASP A 32 -73.07 0.74 -10.35
C ASP A 32 -73.21 2.11 -11.05
N HIS A 33 -72.29 2.39 -11.97
CA HIS A 33 -72.31 3.47 -12.96
C HIS A 33 -72.14 4.93 -12.47
N ARG A 34 -70.86 5.33 -12.37
CA ARG A 34 -70.37 6.43 -13.24
C ARG A 34 -69.01 6.07 -13.85
N GLN A 35 -69.04 5.59 -15.09
CA GLN A 35 -67.89 5.66 -15.98
C GLN A 35 -67.88 7.05 -16.63
N ASP A 36 -67.06 7.95 -16.09
CA ASP A 36 -66.61 9.15 -16.81
C ASP A 36 -65.08 8.99 -16.99
N GLY A 37 -64.62 9.05 -18.24
CA GLY A 37 -63.36 8.41 -18.62
C GLY A 37 -62.10 9.26 -18.46
N GLU A 38 -61.07 8.68 -17.86
CA GLU A 38 -59.67 9.01 -18.13
C GLU A 38 -59.00 7.82 -18.81
N GLY A 39 -58.26 8.06 -19.90
CA GLY A 39 -57.59 7.01 -20.65
C GLY A 39 -56.51 6.32 -19.80
N PRO A 40 -56.29 5.00 -19.94
CA PRO A 40 -55.33 4.29 -19.10
C PRO A 40 -53.93 4.87 -19.29
N TYR A 41 -53.36 5.34 -18.17
CA TYR A 41 -51.96 5.79 -18.12
C TYR A 41 -51.05 4.66 -18.64
N PRO A 42 -49.98 4.97 -19.40
CA PRO A 42 -49.15 3.94 -20.04
C PRO A 42 -48.49 2.97 -19.05
N LEU A 43 -48.41 3.34 -17.78
CA LEU A 43 -47.93 2.49 -16.69
C LEU A 43 -48.93 1.38 -16.31
N ASP A 44 -50.24 1.64 -16.36
CA ASP A 44 -51.26 0.63 -16.02
C ASP A 44 -51.45 -0.38 -17.15
N ALA A 45 -51.42 0.07 -18.40
CA ALA A 45 -51.42 -0.81 -19.57
C ALA A 45 -50.18 -1.75 -19.60
N MET A 46 -49.04 -1.33 -19.03
CA MET A 46 -47.92 -2.24 -18.78
C MET A 46 -48.19 -3.18 -17.59
N ARG A 47 -48.72 -2.65 -16.48
CA ARG A 47 -49.03 -3.43 -15.27
C ARG A 47 -50.03 -4.57 -15.54
N GLU A 48 -51.01 -4.34 -16.40
CA GLU A 48 -52.00 -5.34 -16.82
C GLU A 48 -51.44 -6.35 -17.82
N ARG A 49 -50.43 -6.00 -18.61
CA ARG A 49 -49.67 -6.97 -19.42
C ARG A 49 -48.72 -7.84 -18.60
N LEU A 50 -48.29 -7.42 -17.40
CA LEU A 50 -47.51 -8.26 -16.48
C LEU A 50 -48.39 -9.18 -15.61
N ARG A 51 -49.67 -8.84 -15.36
CA ARG A 51 -50.58 -9.65 -14.54
C ARG A 51 -50.81 -11.10 -15.02
N PRO A 52 -50.95 -11.44 -16.32
CA PRO A 52 -51.21 -12.83 -16.73
C PRO A 52 -49.99 -13.77 -16.67
N MET A 53 -48.77 -13.28 -16.41
CA MET A 53 -47.57 -14.14 -16.32
C MET A 53 -47.30 -14.74 -14.94
N LEU A 54 -48.12 -14.45 -13.92
CA LEU A 54 -48.07 -15.12 -12.61
C LEU A 54 -48.97 -16.39 -12.54
N GLY A 55 -49.39 -16.92 -13.69
CA GLY A 55 -50.16 -18.16 -13.77
C GLY A 55 -49.35 -19.40 -13.37
N ASN A 56 -49.73 -20.02 -12.24
CA ASN A 56 -49.48 -21.44 -11.89
C ASN A 56 -48.06 -22.01 -12.09
N ARG A 57 -47.01 -21.25 -11.76
CA ARG A 57 -45.72 -21.87 -11.42
C ARG A 57 -45.72 -22.24 -9.92
N PRO A 58 -45.39 -23.49 -9.54
CA PRO A 58 -45.44 -23.89 -8.15
C PRO A 58 -44.43 -23.08 -7.32
N LEU A 59 -44.85 -22.62 -6.15
CA LEU A 59 -44.05 -21.78 -5.24
C LEU A 59 -42.66 -22.37 -4.91
N SER A 60 -42.53 -23.70 -4.99
CA SER A 60 -41.24 -24.41 -4.86
C SER A 60 -40.17 -23.93 -5.85
N VAL A 61 -40.53 -23.54 -7.08
CA VAL A 61 -39.55 -23.04 -8.07
C VAL A 61 -38.99 -21.70 -7.64
N TYR A 62 -39.82 -20.80 -7.11
CA TYR A 62 -39.35 -19.52 -6.56
C TYR A 62 -38.55 -19.71 -5.26
N GLY A 63 -38.93 -20.68 -4.42
CA GLY A 63 -38.16 -21.05 -3.23
C GLY A 63 -36.76 -21.58 -3.56
N VAL A 64 -36.64 -22.50 -4.52
CA VAL A 64 -35.34 -23.03 -5.00
C VAL A 64 -34.50 -21.94 -5.67
N LEU A 65 -35.12 -21.05 -6.46
CA LEU A 65 -34.44 -19.94 -7.10
C LEU A 65 -33.93 -18.91 -6.08
N ALA A 66 -34.71 -18.57 -5.07
CA ALA A 66 -34.30 -17.69 -3.97
C ALA A 66 -33.16 -18.31 -3.14
N ALA A 67 -33.24 -19.62 -2.83
CA ALA A 67 -32.17 -20.34 -2.15
C ALA A 67 -30.88 -20.37 -2.99
N GLY A 68 -30.97 -20.59 -4.30
CA GLY A 68 -29.83 -20.54 -5.22
C GLY A 68 -29.16 -19.16 -5.26
N ILE A 69 -29.94 -18.09 -5.30
CA ILE A 69 -29.43 -16.70 -5.23
C ILE A 69 -28.76 -16.45 -3.87
N ALA A 70 -29.36 -16.88 -2.75
CA ALA A 70 -28.78 -16.72 -1.43
C ALA A 70 -27.42 -17.43 -1.30
N VAL A 71 -27.30 -18.67 -1.79
CA VAL A 71 -26.02 -19.40 -1.84
C VAL A 71 -24.99 -18.70 -2.73
N LEU A 72 -25.41 -18.18 -3.89
CA LEU A 72 -24.52 -17.39 -4.76
C LEU A 72 -24.01 -16.11 -4.09
N LEU A 73 -24.85 -15.39 -3.36
CA LEU A 73 -24.46 -14.19 -2.61
C LEU A 73 -23.52 -14.51 -1.44
N VAL A 74 -23.75 -15.62 -0.73
CA VAL A 74 -22.83 -16.09 0.33
C VAL A 74 -21.47 -16.49 -0.26
N LEU A 75 -21.45 -17.23 -1.37
CA LEU A 75 -20.20 -17.58 -2.07
C LEU A 75 -19.48 -16.33 -2.59
N LEU A 76 -20.21 -15.37 -3.16
CA LEU A 76 -19.65 -14.09 -3.60
C LEU A 76 -19.04 -13.31 -2.43
N ALA A 77 -19.71 -13.26 -1.27
CA ALA A 77 -19.18 -12.61 -0.08
C ALA A 77 -17.90 -13.30 0.44
N ILE A 78 -17.86 -14.63 0.48
CA ILE A 78 -16.66 -15.39 0.85
C ILE A 78 -15.52 -15.13 -0.14
N ILE A 79 -15.80 -15.14 -1.45
CA ILE A 79 -14.80 -14.83 -2.48
C ILE A 79 -14.32 -13.38 -2.38
N TRP A 80 -15.20 -12.43 -2.07
CA TRP A 80 -14.84 -11.02 -1.89
C TRP A 80 -13.96 -10.80 -0.66
N ILE A 81 -14.29 -11.43 0.48
CA ILE A 81 -13.46 -11.37 1.69
C ILE A 81 -12.11 -12.04 1.43
N THR A 82 -12.10 -13.28 0.92
CA THR A 82 -10.83 -14.00 0.67
C THR A 82 -9.97 -13.36 -0.41
N ALA A 83 -10.54 -12.76 -1.46
CA ALA A 83 -9.79 -11.96 -2.44
C ALA A 83 -9.21 -10.67 -1.84
N THR A 84 -9.81 -10.13 -0.77
CA THR A 84 -9.33 -8.95 -0.05
C THR A 84 -8.24 -9.31 0.98
N ASP A 85 -8.34 -10.47 1.64
CA ASP A 85 -7.37 -10.95 2.64
C ASP A 85 -6.16 -11.70 2.05
N ASN A 86 -6.20 -12.10 0.76
CA ASN A 86 -5.12 -12.83 0.08
C ASN A 86 -3.82 -12.02 -0.15
N ASP A 87 -3.71 -10.78 0.33
CA ASP A 87 -2.47 -9.97 0.31
C ASP A 87 -1.40 -10.47 1.30
N THR A 88 -1.62 -11.61 1.97
CA THR A 88 -0.64 -12.27 2.86
C THR A 88 -0.24 -13.66 2.35
N PRO A 89 0.50 -13.78 1.23
CA PRO A 89 1.28 -14.99 0.98
C PRO A 89 2.23 -15.22 2.15
N GLU A 90 2.46 -16.48 2.53
CA GLU A 90 3.49 -16.85 3.49
C GLU A 90 4.81 -16.17 3.08
N PRO A 91 5.40 -15.32 3.94
CA PRO A 91 6.42 -14.38 3.48
C PRO A 91 7.61 -15.17 2.94
N PRO A 92 7.98 -15.00 1.65
CA PRO A 92 9.17 -15.65 1.12
C PRO A 92 10.38 -15.24 1.96
N VAL A 93 11.38 -16.13 2.06
CA VAL A 93 12.58 -15.86 2.86
C VAL A 93 13.38 -14.74 2.20
N CYS A 94 13.12 -13.51 2.62
CA CYS A 94 13.76 -12.34 2.04
C CYS A 94 15.24 -12.32 2.39
N VAL A 95 16.08 -12.12 1.37
CA VAL A 95 17.53 -12.02 1.58
C VAL A 95 17.89 -10.59 1.98
N ASN A 96 18.92 -10.43 2.80
CA ASN A 96 19.40 -9.10 3.17
C ASN A 96 20.12 -8.46 1.97
N LEU A 97 19.76 -7.22 1.64
CA LEU A 97 20.35 -6.48 0.52
C LEU A 97 20.89 -5.12 0.97
N ASP A 98 22.04 -4.74 0.41
CA ASP A 98 22.65 -3.43 0.64
C ASP A 98 21.99 -2.32 -0.22
N VAL A 99 22.14 -1.07 0.23
CA VAL A 99 21.50 0.12 -0.33
C VAL A 99 21.81 0.32 -1.81
N ALA A 100 23.06 0.09 -2.22
CA ALA A 100 23.50 0.30 -3.59
C ALA A 100 22.77 -0.62 -4.57
N ASN A 101 22.64 -1.90 -4.20
CA ASN A 101 21.91 -2.89 -5.00
C ASN A 101 20.40 -2.60 -4.98
N ALA A 102 19.84 -2.24 -3.81
CA ALA A 102 18.43 -1.86 -3.70
C ALA A 102 18.08 -0.66 -4.61
N GLN A 103 18.96 0.35 -4.67
CA GLN A 103 18.82 1.48 -5.58
C GLN A 103 18.86 1.03 -7.06
N GLU A 104 19.77 0.13 -7.45
CA GLU A 104 19.84 -0.39 -8.81
C GLU A 104 18.53 -1.10 -9.20
N GLU A 105 17.99 -1.96 -8.33
CA GLU A 105 16.73 -2.67 -8.55
C GLU A 105 15.52 -1.73 -8.70
N ILE A 106 15.44 -0.67 -7.89
CA ILE A 106 14.38 0.35 -7.99
C ILE A 106 14.49 1.11 -9.32
N LEU A 107 15.68 1.59 -9.67
CA LEU A 107 15.90 2.36 -10.90
C LEU A 107 15.79 1.50 -12.17
N ALA A 108 16.05 0.20 -12.07
CA ALA A 108 15.77 -0.79 -13.12
C ALA A 108 14.26 -1.12 -13.26
N GLY A 109 13.41 -0.60 -12.37
CA GLY A 109 11.96 -0.85 -12.37
C GLY A 109 11.58 -2.27 -11.99
N ARG A 110 12.43 -3.01 -11.25
CA ARG A 110 12.20 -4.42 -10.90
C ARG A 110 11.40 -4.61 -9.60
N VAL A 111 11.19 -3.53 -8.83
CA VAL A 111 10.45 -3.53 -7.56
C VAL A 111 8.96 -3.22 -7.79
N ASP A 112 8.06 -4.06 -7.28
CA ASP A 112 6.61 -3.82 -7.29
C ASP A 112 6.13 -3.00 -6.09
N ARG A 113 6.62 -3.36 -4.90
CA ARG A 113 6.14 -2.85 -3.61
C ARG A 113 7.30 -2.60 -2.67
N ALA A 114 7.21 -1.54 -1.90
CA ALA A 114 8.11 -1.24 -0.80
C ALA A 114 7.28 -1.13 0.48
N THR A 115 7.49 -2.06 1.41
CA THR A 115 6.79 -2.14 2.69
C THR A 115 7.69 -1.58 3.77
N VAL A 116 7.27 -0.48 4.41
CA VAL A 116 8.04 0.25 5.41
C VAL A 116 7.36 0.09 6.76
N LEU A 117 8.08 -0.45 7.73
CA LEU A 117 7.56 -0.77 9.06
C LEU A 117 7.84 0.38 10.03
N PHE A 118 6.82 0.78 10.78
CA PHE A 118 6.89 1.84 11.78
C PHE A 118 6.32 1.41 13.12
N ASP A 119 6.76 2.13 14.15
CA ASP A 119 6.27 2.02 15.51
C ASP A 119 5.07 2.98 15.73
N PRO A 120 3.83 2.47 15.88
CA PRO A 120 2.64 3.32 15.99
C PRO A 120 2.59 4.12 17.30
N ASP A 121 3.28 3.65 18.35
CA ASP A 121 3.26 4.29 19.66
C ASP A 121 4.18 5.53 19.74
N VAL A 122 4.94 5.81 18.68
CA VAL A 122 6.05 6.78 18.70
C VAL A 122 5.86 7.89 17.65
N VAL A 123 5.15 8.94 18.07
CA VAL A 123 4.80 10.09 17.21
C VAL A 123 5.82 11.25 17.31
N SER A 124 6.63 11.32 18.36
CA SER A 124 7.58 12.44 18.57
C SER A 124 8.95 12.20 17.91
N PRO A 125 9.49 13.16 17.13
CA PRO A 125 10.81 13.05 16.49
C PRO A 125 11.98 13.01 17.49
N ASP A 126 11.78 13.44 18.74
CA ASP A 126 12.80 13.39 19.79
C ASP A 126 13.03 11.96 20.34
N ASN A 127 12.18 11.00 19.98
CA ASN A 127 12.27 9.62 20.46
C ASN A 127 13.19 8.79 19.56
N VAL A 128 14.14 8.04 20.16
CA VAL A 128 15.04 7.13 19.44
C VAL A 128 14.32 6.05 18.62
N ARG A 129 13.05 5.73 18.92
CA ARG A 129 12.20 4.79 18.16
C ARG A 129 11.48 5.44 16.96
N PHE A 130 11.52 6.77 16.81
CA PHE A 130 10.82 7.49 15.75
C PHE A 130 11.42 7.22 14.36
N GLY A 131 10.54 7.02 13.38
CA GLY A 131 10.89 6.77 11.98
C GLY A 131 10.80 5.30 11.58
N PRO A 132 11.28 4.95 10.37
CA PRO A 132 11.19 3.58 9.86
C PRO A 132 12.11 2.65 10.66
N ALA A 133 11.53 1.53 11.10
CA ALA A 133 12.25 0.48 11.82
C ALA A 133 12.78 -0.62 10.87
N ALA A 134 12.12 -0.85 9.73
CA ALA A 134 12.60 -1.74 8.68
C ALA A 134 11.98 -1.37 7.32
N VAL A 135 12.64 -1.77 6.23
CA VAL A 135 12.09 -1.73 4.86
C VAL A 135 12.26 -3.09 4.22
N ARG A 136 11.19 -3.56 3.57
CA ARG A 136 11.17 -4.72 2.69
C ARG A 136 10.84 -4.26 1.28
N LEU A 137 11.61 -4.69 0.28
CA LEU A 137 11.29 -4.51 -1.13
C LEU A 137 10.79 -5.84 -1.69
N ASP A 138 9.62 -5.83 -2.32
CA ASP A 138 9.02 -6.97 -3.00
C ASP A 138 9.18 -6.76 -4.51
N LEU A 139 9.83 -7.72 -5.18
CA LEU A 139 10.16 -7.65 -6.60
C LEU A 139 9.10 -8.30 -7.49
N LEU A 140 9.12 -7.95 -8.77
CA LEU A 140 8.18 -8.45 -9.78
C LEU A 140 8.32 -9.94 -10.08
N ASP A 141 9.45 -10.55 -9.76
CA ASP A 141 9.67 -11.99 -9.86
C ASP A 141 9.17 -12.77 -8.63
N GLY A 142 8.60 -12.08 -7.63
CA GLY A 142 8.16 -12.66 -6.37
C GLY A 142 9.27 -12.87 -5.34
N SER A 143 10.50 -12.45 -5.63
CA SER A 143 11.56 -12.37 -4.62
C SER A 143 11.36 -11.16 -3.71
N CYS A 144 12.02 -11.15 -2.55
CA CYS A 144 11.99 -10.01 -1.64
C CYS A 144 13.35 -9.76 -0.98
N PHE A 145 13.61 -8.49 -0.69
CA PHE A 145 14.81 -8.02 -0.02
C PHE A 145 14.47 -7.32 1.28
N ASN A 146 15.17 -7.70 2.35
CA ASN A 146 15.19 -6.92 3.58
C ASN A 146 16.37 -5.96 3.55
N LEU A 147 16.11 -4.69 3.82
CA LEU A 147 17.16 -3.70 4.03
C LEU A 147 17.67 -3.81 5.48
N PRO A 148 18.85 -3.22 5.79
CA PRO A 148 19.29 -3.02 7.16
C PRO A 148 18.15 -2.48 8.05
N GLN A 149 17.98 -3.06 9.23
CA GLN A 149 16.88 -2.76 10.14
C GLN A 149 17.37 -1.94 11.34
N GLY A 150 16.42 -1.35 12.06
CA GLY A 150 16.65 -0.64 13.30
C GLY A 150 17.34 0.71 13.14
N LEU A 151 17.96 1.19 14.21
CA LEU A 151 18.64 2.49 14.29
C LEU A 151 19.75 2.63 13.24
N VAL A 152 20.50 1.56 12.99
CA VAL A 152 21.58 1.54 11.97
C VAL A 152 21.01 1.56 10.55
N GLY A 153 19.83 0.98 10.32
CA GLY A 153 19.17 0.94 9.02
C GLY A 153 18.25 2.13 8.73
N ARG A 154 18.08 3.07 9.65
CA ARG A 154 17.07 4.14 9.52
C ARG A 154 17.37 5.14 8.42
N ASP A 155 18.62 5.60 8.32
CA ASP A 155 19.05 6.53 7.28
C ASP A 155 18.92 5.90 5.89
N VAL A 156 19.26 4.60 5.81
CA VAL A 156 19.08 3.76 4.62
C VAL A 156 17.62 3.64 4.22
N ALA A 157 16.73 3.40 5.18
CA ALA A 157 15.29 3.33 4.95
C ALA A 157 14.73 4.65 4.41
N TYR A 158 15.10 5.79 5.01
CA TYR A 158 14.71 7.11 4.50
C TYR A 158 15.27 7.38 3.09
N GLN A 159 16.54 7.03 2.84
CA GLN A 159 17.16 7.18 1.52
C GLN A 159 16.39 6.41 0.45
N ILE A 160 16.00 5.17 0.74
CA ILE A 160 15.30 4.30 -0.21
C ILE A 160 13.86 4.75 -0.44
N VAL A 161 13.14 5.22 0.60
CA VAL A 161 11.82 5.86 0.42
C VAL A 161 11.94 7.10 -0.48
N GLY A 162 12.97 7.94 -0.29
CA GLY A 162 13.23 9.10 -1.16
C GLY A 162 13.59 8.74 -2.61
N ILE A 163 14.37 7.67 -2.82
CA ILE A 163 14.67 7.15 -4.16
C ILE A 163 13.40 6.65 -4.86
N ILE A 164 12.51 5.97 -4.12
CA ILE A 164 11.24 5.48 -4.65
C ILE A 164 10.30 6.63 -5.02
N ASP A 165 10.21 7.67 -4.19
CA ASP A 165 9.40 8.86 -4.48
C ASP A 165 9.91 9.60 -5.73
N PHE A 166 11.24 9.78 -5.84
CA PHE A 166 11.86 10.33 -7.05
C PHE A 166 11.62 9.46 -8.30
N TYR A 167 11.75 8.13 -8.19
CA TYR A 167 11.47 7.21 -9.29
C TYR A 167 9.99 7.29 -9.72
N ASN A 168 9.06 7.24 -8.77
CA ASN A 168 7.62 7.29 -9.03
C ASN A 168 7.13 8.61 -9.65
N THR A 169 7.84 9.71 -9.38
CA THR A 169 7.56 11.04 -9.96
C THR A 169 8.23 11.27 -11.31
N THR A 170 9.25 10.49 -11.67
CA THR A 170 9.98 10.62 -12.95
C THR A 170 9.70 9.52 -13.97
N THR A 171 9.09 8.40 -13.56
CA THR A 171 8.71 7.30 -14.45
C THR A 171 7.27 7.42 -14.96
N ASP A 172 7.10 7.30 -16.28
CA ASP A 172 5.79 7.13 -16.92
C ASP A 172 5.35 5.65 -16.99
N ASN A 173 6.25 4.72 -16.63
CA ASN A 173 6.04 3.28 -16.77
C ASN A 173 5.43 2.68 -15.49
N GLN A 174 6.22 1.90 -14.77
CA GLN A 174 5.80 1.20 -13.56
C GLN A 174 6.14 2.02 -12.32
N ARG A 175 5.18 2.15 -11.40
CA ARG A 175 5.37 2.79 -10.10
C ARG A 175 5.49 1.73 -9.01
N VAL A 176 6.43 1.95 -8.10
CA VAL A 176 6.63 1.15 -6.88
C VAL A 176 5.56 1.55 -5.87
N ARG A 177 4.82 0.57 -5.35
CA ARG A 177 3.78 0.78 -4.33
C ARG A 177 4.39 0.90 -2.94
N LEU A 178 4.40 2.11 -2.37
CA LEU A 178 4.77 2.34 -0.98
C LEU A 178 3.62 1.92 -0.04
N ARG A 179 3.87 0.95 0.84
CA ARG A 179 2.96 0.54 1.93
C ARG A 179 3.60 0.87 3.27
N TYR A 180 2.85 1.54 4.13
CA TYR A 180 3.23 1.83 5.50
C TYR A 180 2.55 0.77 6.38
N GLU A 181 3.34 -0.02 7.11
CA GLU A 181 2.83 -1.05 8.04
C GLU A 181 3.16 -0.64 9.48
N GLU A 182 2.10 -0.39 10.25
CA GLU A 182 2.20 -0.15 11.69
C GLU A 182 2.39 -1.50 12.40
N ARG A 183 3.47 -1.62 13.20
CA ARG A 183 3.73 -2.78 14.04
C ARG A 183 4.07 -2.32 15.45
N GLY A 184 3.11 -2.50 16.37
CA GLY A 184 3.38 -2.42 17.80
C GLY A 184 4.41 -3.47 18.25
N ASP A 185 5.00 -3.25 19.42
CA ASP A 185 5.97 -4.17 20.05
C ASP A 185 7.19 -4.52 19.18
N LEU A 186 7.71 -3.56 18.42
CA LEU A 186 9.00 -3.70 17.74
C LEU A 186 10.13 -3.98 18.75
N PRO A 187 10.97 -5.01 18.53
CA PRO A 187 11.99 -5.43 19.50
C PRO A 187 12.98 -4.30 19.82
N ALA A 188 13.26 -4.12 21.12
CA ALA A 188 14.10 -3.02 21.62
C ALA A 188 15.54 -3.07 21.08
N GLU A 189 16.01 -4.26 20.71
CA GLU A 189 17.30 -4.53 20.09
C GLU A 189 17.48 -3.80 18.76
N LEU A 190 16.39 -3.57 18.01
CA LEU A 190 16.43 -2.77 16.77
C LEU A 190 16.82 -1.31 17.05
N PHE A 191 16.53 -0.78 18.23
CA PHE A 191 16.72 0.64 18.54
C PHE A 191 17.96 0.91 19.40
N GLN A 192 18.80 -0.10 19.64
CA GLN A 192 20.05 0.05 20.36
C GLN A 192 21.18 0.44 19.41
N THR A 193 22.00 1.42 19.80
CA THR A 193 23.27 1.69 19.15
C THR A 193 24.21 0.50 19.39
N PRO A 194 24.85 -0.09 18.37
CA PRO A 194 25.82 -1.15 18.58
C PRO A 194 26.93 -0.72 19.53
N THR A 195 27.09 -1.43 20.65
CA THR A 195 28.22 -1.21 21.55
C THR A 195 29.51 -1.60 20.82
N LEU A 196 30.34 -0.61 20.50
CA LEU A 196 31.65 -0.85 19.91
C LEU A 196 32.48 -1.78 20.82
N PRO A 197 33.19 -2.79 20.26
CA PRO A 197 34.10 -3.59 21.04
C PRO A 197 35.18 -2.68 21.67
N PRO A 198 35.69 -3.01 22.87
CA PRO A 198 36.65 -2.16 23.56
C PRO A 198 37.87 -1.93 22.66
N THR A 199 38.13 -0.66 22.33
CA THR A 199 39.33 -0.28 21.59
C THR A 199 40.54 -0.66 22.43
N LEU A 200 41.28 -1.68 21.99
CA LEU A 200 42.56 -2.03 22.59
C LEU A 200 43.44 -0.79 22.56
N ALA A 201 43.90 -0.37 23.75
CA ALA A 201 44.78 0.77 23.87
C ALA A 201 46.01 0.57 22.96
N PRO A 202 46.51 1.62 22.27
CA PRO A 202 47.68 1.50 21.42
C PRO A 202 48.84 0.84 22.18
N ALA A 203 49.36 -0.26 21.64
CA ALA A 203 50.57 -0.86 22.16
C ALA A 203 51.67 0.20 22.18
N SER A 204 52.33 0.35 23.34
CA SER A 204 53.37 1.36 23.55
C SER A 204 54.39 1.31 22.40
N PRO A 205 54.83 2.44 21.83
CA PRO A 205 55.62 2.45 20.61
C PRO A 205 56.92 1.65 20.79
N THR A 206 57.04 0.56 20.06
CA THR A 206 58.30 -0.15 19.88
C THR A 206 59.35 0.85 19.41
N ALA A 207 60.51 0.87 20.08
CA ALA A 207 61.57 1.83 19.81
C ALA A 207 61.92 1.86 18.31
N ALA A 208 62.04 3.06 17.75
CA ALA A 208 62.33 3.24 16.34
C ALA A 208 63.67 2.59 15.95
N PRO A 209 63.77 1.91 14.80
CA PRO A 209 65.04 1.41 14.30
C PRO A 209 66.00 2.58 14.03
N PRO A 210 67.33 2.37 14.16
CA PRO A 210 68.30 3.45 14.05
C PRO A 210 68.28 4.09 12.66
N THR A 211 68.24 5.42 12.63
CA THR A 211 68.23 6.22 11.40
C THR A 211 69.53 6.03 10.63
N VAL A 212 69.44 5.40 9.45
CA VAL A 212 70.54 5.39 8.47
C VAL A 212 70.55 6.75 7.77
N PHE A 213 71.69 7.47 7.84
CA PHE A 213 71.86 8.75 7.17
C PHE A 213 71.81 8.59 5.64
N SER A 214 70.90 9.32 4.99
CA SER A 214 70.90 9.49 3.54
C SER A 214 71.69 10.76 3.16
N PRO A 215 72.57 10.74 2.13
CA PRO A 215 73.32 11.92 1.72
C PRO A 215 72.43 13.00 1.08
N PRO A 216 72.86 14.28 1.09
CA PRO A 216 72.04 15.40 0.63
C PRO A 216 71.84 15.41 -0.90
N PRO A 217 70.71 15.98 -1.39
CA PRO A 217 70.42 16.06 -2.81
C PRO A 217 71.35 17.04 -3.54
N VAL A 218 71.84 16.63 -4.72
CA VAL A 218 72.62 17.48 -5.63
C VAL A 218 71.67 18.44 -6.36
N ALA A 219 71.98 19.74 -6.33
CA ALA A 219 71.23 20.76 -7.07
C ALA A 219 71.48 20.64 -8.59
N SER A 220 70.42 20.77 -9.38
CA SER A 220 70.45 20.79 -10.84
C SER A 220 69.94 22.16 -11.37
N PRO A 221 70.52 22.74 -12.43
CA PRO A 221 70.37 24.16 -12.73
C PRO A 221 69.08 24.57 -13.45
N THR A 222 68.77 25.87 -13.33
CA THR A 222 67.57 26.58 -13.80
C THR A 222 67.54 26.88 -15.31
N ARG A 223 66.31 27.14 -15.84
CA ARG A 223 65.90 27.69 -17.18
C ARG A 223 65.55 26.64 -18.25
N ALA A 224 64.57 26.87 -19.13
CA ALA A 224 63.60 27.98 -19.28
C ALA A 224 62.39 27.60 -20.17
N ALA A 225 61.41 28.53 -20.21
CA ALA A 225 60.35 28.70 -21.21
C ALA A 225 59.13 27.75 -21.20
N SER A 226 57.98 28.35 -20.92
CA SER A 226 56.65 27.82 -21.24
C SER A 226 56.36 27.95 -22.74
N PRO A 227 55.49 27.09 -23.28
CA PRO A 227 54.36 27.63 -24.03
C PRO A 227 53.01 27.18 -23.48
N THR A 228 52.02 28.08 -23.60
CA THR A 228 50.60 27.83 -23.32
C THR A 228 50.03 26.76 -24.24
N ILE A 229 49.40 25.72 -23.68
CA ILE A 229 48.51 24.83 -24.43
C ILE A 229 47.06 25.16 -24.08
N ARG A 230 46.27 25.40 -25.13
CA ARG A 230 44.86 25.78 -25.14
C ARG A 230 43.97 24.57 -24.79
N PRO A 231 42.83 24.74 -24.09
CA PRO A 231 41.91 23.62 -23.83
C PRO A 231 41.35 23.04 -25.14
N SER A 232 41.35 21.71 -25.24
CA SER A 232 40.90 20.98 -26.43
C SER A 232 39.71 20.07 -26.12
N ALA A 233 38.54 20.53 -26.59
CA ALA A 233 37.34 19.78 -26.99
C ALA A 233 36.80 18.63 -26.11
N THR A 234 35.57 18.85 -25.64
CA THR A 234 34.55 17.85 -25.26
C THR A 234 34.44 16.70 -26.28
N PRO A 235 34.26 15.43 -25.84
CA PRO A 235 33.93 14.33 -26.75
C PRO A 235 32.47 14.43 -27.26
N THR A 236 32.30 14.47 -28.58
CA THR A 236 30.99 14.42 -29.25
C THR A 236 30.41 12.99 -29.21
N PRO A 237 29.10 12.80 -28.93
CA PRO A 237 28.47 11.48 -28.93
C PRO A 237 28.42 10.84 -30.34
N ARG A 238 28.50 9.51 -30.38
CA ARG A 238 28.46 8.72 -31.62
C ARG A 238 27.01 8.50 -32.09
N PRO A 239 26.67 8.73 -33.37
CA PRO A 239 25.33 8.48 -33.87
C PRO A 239 25.02 6.96 -33.97
N PRO A 240 23.75 6.55 -33.83
CA PRO A 240 23.35 5.15 -33.92
C PRO A 240 23.43 4.63 -35.37
N HIS A 241 23.76 3.35 -35.52
CA HIS A 241 23.73 2.67 -36.83
C HIS A 241 22.28 2.51 -37.31
N ALA A 242 22.00 2.98 -38.53
CA ALA A 242 20.75 2.69 -39.20
C ALA A 242 20.70 1.23 -39.65
N HIS A 243 19.66 0.49 -39.25
CA HIS A 243 19.34 -0.79 -39.86
C HIS A 243 18.74 -0.58 -41.26
N PRO A 244 19.21 -1.29 -42.30
CA PRO A 244 18.58 -1.25 -43.61
C PRO A 244 17.22 -1.96 -43.58
N ASN A 245 16.23 -1.29 -44.12
CA ASN A 245 14.85 -1.74 -44.24
C ASN A 245 14.76 -2.90 -45.26
N SER A 246 14.36 -4.11 -44.83
CA SER A 246 14.03 -5.21 -45.75
C SER A 246 12.52 -5.34 -45.90
N SER A 247 12.02 -4.82 -47.02
CA SER A 247 10.62 -4.97 -47.43
C SER A 247 10.27 -6.42 -47.76
N HIS A 248 9.24 -6.97 -47.12
CA HIS A 248 8.63 -8.24 -47.51
C HIS A 248 7.13 -8.01 -47.80
N PRO A 249 6.64 -8.25 -49.04
CA PRO A 249 5.21 -8.13 -49.35
C PRO A 249 4.45 -9.42 -48.95
N PRO A 250 3.14 -9.33 -48.65
CA PRO A 250 2.31 -10.50 -48.36
C PRO A 250 1.87 -11.24 -49.64
N PRO A 251 1.74 -12.58 -49.60
CA PRO A 251 0.92 -13.34 -50.55
C PRO A 251 -0.57 -13.36 -50.12
N ASN A 252 -1.45 -13.67 -51.09
CA ASN A 252 -2.92 -13.68 -50.99
C ASN A 252 -3.50 -14.59 -49.89
#